data_AF-A0A8S4N692-F1
#
_entry.id   AF-A0A8S4N692-F1
#
_cell.length_a   1.000
_cell.length_b   1.000
_cell.length_c   1.000
_cell.angle_alpha   90.00
_cell.angle_beta   90.00
_cell.angle_gamma   90.00
#
_symmetry.space_group_name_H-M   'P 1'
#
loop_
_entity.id
_entity.type
_entity.pdbx_description
1 polymer ?
#
loop_
_entity_poly.entity_id
_entity_poly.type
_entity_poly.pdbx_seq_one_letter_code
_entity_poly.pdbx_strand_id
1 'polypeptide(L)'
;VKSIKTKTIYWILVDNLFKEPNGKKYLNSKFNFSEEDWKHIFTLPFKTVREPRIQCLQYKLVLNVTPNNQFLTRKKIKNSNLCDFCKNDKIDDTIHFFIECPNSSKIWDDFKKIFNIDLTIKDIIVGKLDQERDHTSKAINFCILYIKSLIHKSRLVNTKITFMQIKEILKYKINDERNIANLNGTLESFGETWRWVIDRLNQQH
;
A
#
# COMPACT_ATOMS: atom_id res chain seq x y z
N VAL A 1 43.73 18.34 20.48
CA VAL A 1 42.92 17.92 19.31
C VAL A 1 41.55 17.48 19.83
N LYS A 2 40.44 18.13 19.43
CA LYS A 2 39.09 17.73 19.87
C LYS A 2 38.75 16.37 19.26
N SER A 3 38.51 15.37 20.11
CA SER A 3 38.09 14.03 19.71
C SER A 3 36.72 14.06 19.03
N ILE A 4 36.67 13.73 17.74
CA ILE A 4 35.42 13.57 16.99
C ILE A 4 34.75 12.26 17.45
N LYS A 5 33.47 12.33 17.82
CA LYS A 5 32.73 11.13 18.23
C LYS A 5 32.49 10.22 17.02
N THR A 6 32.64 8.90 17.20
CA THR A 6 32.37 7.89 16.16
C THR A 6 30.98 8.04 15.53
N LYS A 7 29.97 8.45 16.31
CA LYS A 7 28.62 8.75 15.80
C LYS A 7 28.62 9.85 14.73
N THR A 8 29.45 10.88 14.88
CA THR A 8 29.58 11.98 13.92
C THR A 8 30.20 11.48 12.62
N ILE A 9 31.27 10.66 12.71
CA ILE A 9 31.90 10.04 11.54
C ILE A 9 30.89 9.12 10.81
N TYR A 10 30.11 8.34 11.56
CA TYR A 10 29.06 7.48 10.99
C TYR A 10 28.05 8.28 10.17
N TRP A 11 27.47 9.36 10.71
CA TRP A 11 26.52 10.17 9.95
C TRP A 11 27.13 10.85 8.72
N ILE A 12 28.38 11.33 8.82
CA ILE A 12 29.12 11.85 7.65
C ILE A 12 29.27 10.79 6.56
N LEU A 13 29.59 9.55 6.92
CA LEU A 13 29.69 8.44 5.96
C LEU A 13 28.33 8.10 5.36
N VAL A 14 27.28 8.05 6.19
CA VAL A 14 25.91 7.80 5.72
C VAL A 14 25.47 8.88 4.74
N ASP A 15 25.68 10.15 5.05
CA ASP A 15 25.29 11.28 4.18
C ASP A 15 26.05 11.26 2.85
N ASN A 16 27.34 10.92 2.87
CA ASN A 16 28.15 10.80 1.65
C ASN A 16 27.77 9.59 0.79
N LEU A 17 27.25 8.52 1.39
CA LEU A 17 26.83 7.30 0.70
C LEU A 17 25.35 7.34 0.29
N PHE A 18 24.57 8.21 0.91
CA PHE A 18 23.13 8.30 0.67
C PHE A 18 22.86 8.68 -0.78
N LYS A 19 22.11 7.81 -1.47
CA LYS A 19 21.55 8.09 -2.78
C LYS A 19 20.06 7.99 -2.65
N GLU A 20 19.38 9.09 -2.99
CA GLU A 20 17.91 9.12 -2.94
C GLU A 20 17.34 7.96 -3.76
N PRO A 21 16.41 7.16 -3.20
CA PRO A 21 15.85 6.02 -3.90
C PRO A 21 15.19 6.43 -5.21
N ASN A 22 15.45 5.67 -6.28
CA ASN A 22 14.85 5.92 -7.59
C ASN A 22 13.31 5.87 -7.57
N GLY A 23 12.71 5.10 -6.65
CA GLY A 23 11.25 5.09 -6.45
C GLY A 23 10.70 6.44 -5.99
N LYS A 24 11.42 7.14 -5.10
CA LYS A 24 11.06 8.49 -4.64
C LYS A 24 11.03 9.47 -5.83
N LYS A 25 12.06 9.44 -6.66
CA LYS A 25 12.16 10.24 -7.90
C LYS A 25 11.04 9.92 -8.89
N TYR A 26 10.76 8.64 -9.13
CA TYR A 26 9.69 8.19 -10.04
C TYR A 26 8.31 8.65 -9.58
N LEU A 27 8.01 8.54 -8.28
CA LEU A 27 6.72 8.98 -7.75
C LEU A 27 6.60 10.51 -7.73
N ASN A 28 7.68 11.23 -7.42
CA ASN A 28 7.71 12.69 -7.51
C ASN A 28 7.46 13.19 -8.94
N SER A 29 8.00 12.54 -9.97
CA SER A 29 7.72 12.91 -11.36
C SER A 29 6.25 12.71 -11.78
N LYS A 30 5.46 11.97 -10.99
CA LYS A 30 4.04 11.72 -11.26
C LYS A 30 3.08 12.53 -10.39
N PHE A 31 3.41 12.73 -9.11
CA PHE A 31 2.48 13.27 -8.12
C PHE A 31 3.00 14.48 -7.34
N ASN A 32 4.25 14.89 -7.56
CA ASN A 32 4.91 16.05 -6.94
C ASN A 32 4.72 16.13 -5.40
N PHE A 33 5.37 15.24 -4.66
CA PHE A 33 5.28 15.21 -3.19
C PHE A 33 6.33 16.13 -2.54
N SER A 34 5.91 16.80 -1.46
CA SER A 34 6.79 17.53 -0.55
C SER A 34 7.57 16.58 0.37
N GLU A 35 8.60 17.09 1.06
CA GLU A 35 9.31 16.29 2.07
C GLU A 35 8.42 15.88 3.26
N GLU A 36 7.40 16.68 3.60
CA GLU A 36 6.45 16.30 4.65
C GLU A 36 5.54 15.15 4.19
N ASP A 37 5.07 15.18 2.94
CA ASP A 37 4.34 14.05 2.35
C ASP A 37 5.16 12.77 2.45
N TRP A 38 6.46 12.82 2.14
CA TRP A 38 7.33 11.63 2.22
C TRP A 38 7.41 11.04 3.62
N LYS A 39 7.45 11.87 4.68
CA LYS A 39 7.38 11.37 6.06
C LYS A 39 6.06 10.66 6.31
N HIS A 40 4.94 11.22 5.85
CA HIS A 40 3.63 10.58 5.99
C HIS A 40 3.55 9.27 5.19
N ILE A 41 3.98 9.26 3.93
CA ILE A 41 3.97 8.08 3.05
C ILE A 41 4.70 6.91 3.69
N PHE A 42 5.87 7.16 4.27
CA PHE A 42 6.67 6.11 4.90
C PHE A 42 6.12 5.68 6.27
N THR A 43 5.54 6.59 7.05
CA THR A 43 5.00 6.26 8.38
C THR A 43 3.59 5.65 8.34
N LEU A 44 2.80 5.95 7.30
CA LEU A 44 1.42 5.52 7.12
C LEU A 44 1.23 4.00 7.34
N PRO A 45 1.94 3.10 6.64
CA PRO A 45 1.74 1.66 6.84
C PRO A 45 1.95 1.19 8.29
N PHE A 46 2.89 1.79 9.03
CA PHE A 46 3.13 1.44 10.44
C PHE A 46 2.06 1.97 11.39
N LYS A 47 1.41 3.08 11.04
CA LYS A 47 0.26 3.62 11.78
C LYS A 47 -1.05 2.90 11.46
N THR A 48 -1.13 2.24 10.30
CA THR A 48 -2.37 1.66 9.79
C THR A 48 -2.52 0.16 10.07
N VAL A 49 -1.48 -0.66 9.84
CA VAL A 49 -1.56 -2.13 9.98
C VAL A 49 -0.45 -2.66 10.88
N ARG A 50 -0.65 -3.84 11.48
CA ARG A 50 0.32 -4.46 12.41
C ARG A 50 1.25 -5.45 11.72
N GLU A 51 0.81 -6.04 10.62
CA GLU A 51 1.51 -7.09 9.92
C GLU A 51 2.78 -6.56 9.22
N PRO A 52 3.99 -6.97 9.64
CA PRO A 52 5.24 -6.47 9.06
C PRO A 52 5.35 -6.76 7.56
N ARG A 53 4.73 -7.85 7.08
CA ARG A 53 4.73 -8.22 5.66
C ARG A 53 3.98 -7.19 4.80
N ILE A 54 2.87 -6.64 5.30
CA ILE A 54 2.08 -5.62 4.57
C ILE A 54 2.81 -4.28 4.62
N GLN A 55 3.40 -3.92 5.77
CA GLN A 55 4.24 -2.73 5.91
C GLN A 55 5.42 -2.78 4.93
N CYS A 56 6.17 -3.87 4.91
CA CYS A 56 7.26 -4.10 3.97
C CYS A 56 6.82 -4.05 2.50
N LEU A 57 5.64 -4.58 2.17
CA LEU A 57 5.09 -4.50 0.81
C LEU A 57 4.87 -3.05 0.40
N GLN A 58 4.26 -2.24 1.26
CA GLN A 58 4.04 -0.81 0.97
C GLN A 58 5.36 -0.08 0.77
N TYR A 59 6.37 -0.35 1.60
CA TYR A 59 7.72 0.20 1.41
C TYR A 59 8.34 -0.20 0.07
N LYS A 60 8.28 -1.48 -0.31
CA LYS A 60 8.82 -1.96 -1.59
C LYS A 60 8.09 -1.32 -2.77
N LEU A 61 6.78 -1.13 -2.67
CA LEU A 61 5.96 -0.48 -3.68
C LEU A 61 6.37 0.99 -3.85
N VAL A 62 6.44 1.74 -2.76
CA VAL A 62 6.84 3.16 -2.75
C VAL A 62 8.26 3.36 -3.28
N LEU A 63 9.19 2.46 -2.91
CA LEU A 63 10.56 2.49 -3.40
C LEU A 63 10.73 1.91 -4.82
N ASN A 64 9.63 1.43 -5.43
CA ASN A 64 9.60 0.82 -6.75
C ASN A 64 10.56 -0.37 -6.90
N VAL A 65 10.61 -1.24 -5.89
CA VAL A 65 11.43 -2.47 -5.81
C VAL A 65 10.58 -3.73 -5.63
N THR A 66 9.27 -3.63 -5.85
CA THR A 66 8.38 -4.80 -5.92
C THR A 66 8.77 -5.66 -7.14
N PRO A 67 8.81 -7.01 -7.01
CA PRO A 67 9.22 -7.89 -8.10
C PRO A 67 8.12 -8.07 -9.16
N ASN A 68 7.83 -7.02 -9.93
CA ASN A 68 7.03 -7.07 -11.16
C ASN A 68 7.92 -7.42 -12.38
N ASN A 69 7.33 -7.74 -13.53
CA ASN A 69 8.15 -8.20 -14.66
C ASN A 69 9.11 -7.12 -15.17
N GLN A 70 8.74 -5.83 -15.10
CA GLN A 70 9.67 -4.75 -15.43
C GLN A 70 10.93 -4.77 -14.53
N PHE A 71 10.75 -4.93 -13.22
CA PHE A 71 11.84 -5.04 -12.26
C PHE A 71 12.67 -6.30 -12.50
N LEU A 72 12.02 -7.45 -12.70
CA LEU A 72 12.70 -8.73 -12.91
C LEU A 72 13.51 -8.76 -14.21
N THR A 73 13.02 -8.14 -15.30
CA THR A 73 13.77 -7.99 -16.54
C THR A 73 14.95 -7.05 -16.39
N ARG A 74 14.80 -5.92 -15.69
CA ARG A 74 15.94 -5.06 -15.34
C ARG A 74 17.01 -5.79 -14.52
N LYS A 75 16.62 -6.79 -13.74
CA LYS A 75 17.53 -7.66 -12.98
C LYS A 75 18.01 -8.88 -13.76
N LYS A 76 17.66 -9.01 -15.04
CA LYS A 76 17.99 -10.16 -15.90
C LYS A 76 17.50 -11.51 -15.36
N ILE A 77 16.45 -11.49 -14.53
CA ILE A 77 15.80 -12.70 -13.99
C ILE A 77 14.73 -13.20 -14.95
N LYS A 78 14.07 -12.28 -15.68
CA LYS A 78 13.01 -12.59 -16.63
C LYS A 78 13.28 -11.98 -18.01
N ASN A 79 12.95 -12.73 -19.06
CA ASN A 79 13.23 -12.33 -20.44
C ASN A 79 12.30 -11.25 -21.00
N SER A 80 11.11 -11.07 -20.42
CA SER A 80 10.10 -10.11 -20.87
C SER A 80 9.57 -9.29 -19.70
N ASN A 81 9.40 -7.99 -19.92
CA ASN A 81 8.81 -7.04 -18.99
C ASN A 81 7.28 -6.93 -19.13
N LEU A 82 6.68 -7.69 -20.04
CA LEU A 82 5.24 -7.67 -20.30
C LEU A 82 4.48 -8.39 -19.20
N CYS A 83 3.24 -7.99 -18.97
CA CYS A 83 2.36 -8.58 -17.96
C CYS A 83 1.83 -9.96 -18.40
N ASP A 84 2.00 -10.97 -17.56
CA ASP A 84 1.50 -12.33 -17.85
C ASP A 84 -0.01 -12.49 -17.59
N PHE A 85 -0.62 -11.53 -16.88
CA PHE A 85 -2.02 -11.60 -16.44
C PHE A 85 -3.00 -10.98 -17.43
N CYS A 86 -2.53 -10.10 -18.31
CA CYS A 86 -3.35 -9.41 -19.29
C CYS A 86 -2.83 -9.66 -20.71
N LYS A 87 -3.74 -9.75 -21.69
CA LYS A 87 -3.39 -10.05 -23.08
C LYS A 87 -3.08 -8.78 -23.91
N ASN A 88 -2.73 -7.68 -23.25
CA ASN A 88 -2.66 -6.36 -23.88
C ASN A 88 -1.23 -5.89 -24.16
N ASP A 89 -0.24 -6.78 -24.05
CA ASP A 89 1.20 -6.46 -24.21
C ASP A 89 1.64 -5.20 -23.45
N LYS A 90 1.07 -5.00 -22.25
CA LYS A 90 1.42 -3.90 -21.37
C LYS A 90 2.64 -4.25 -20.53
N ILE A 91 3.52 -3.27 -20.34
CA ILE A 91 4.63 -3.35 -19.40
C ILE A 91 4.09 -3.55 -17.99
N ASP A 92 4.56 -4.58 -17.31
CA ASP A 92 4.20 -4.87 -15.91
C ASP A 92 5.09 -4.05 -14.97
N ASP A 93 4.81 -2.74 -14.92
CA ASP A 93 5.38 -1.86 -13.92
C ASP A 93 4.53 -1.85 -12.64
N THR A 94 4.94 -1.09 -11.61
CA THR A 94 4.22 -1.06 -10.33
C THR A 94 2.78 -0.56 -10.47
N ILE A 95 2.52 0.43 -11.33
CA ILE A 95 1.16 0.96 -11.48
C ILE A 95 0.28 -0.04 -12.23
N HIS A 96 0.80 -0.65 -13.29
CA HIS A 96 0.09 -1.72 -14.00
C HIS A 96 -0.20 -2.91 -13.09
N PHE A 97 0.83 -3.37 -12.35
CA PHE A 97 0.74 -4.52 -11.47
C PHE A 97 -0.38 -4.37 -10.44
N PHE A 98 -0.42 -3.22 -9.74
CA PHE A 98 -1.36 -2.98 -8.65
C PHE A 98 -2.67 -2.35 -9.07
N ILE A 99 -2.77 -1.65 -10.20
CA ILE A 99 -3.91 -0.78 -10.51
C ILE A 99 -4.47 -1.01 -11.91
N GLU A 100 -3.67 -0.85 -12.96
CA GLU A 100 -4.22 -0.77 -14.34
C GLU A 100 -4.47 -2.14 -14.98
N CYS A 101 -3.85 -3.21 -14.49
CA CYS A 101 -4.12 -4.55 -15.00
C CYS A 101 -5.60 -4.89 -14.80
N PRO A 102 -6.30 -5.50 -15.79
CA PRO A 102 -7.74 -5.77 -15.71
C PRO A 102 -8.22 -6.50 -14.45
N ASN A 103 -7.40 -7.42 -13.90
CA ASN A 103 -7.73 -8.12 -12.66
C ASN A 103 -7.64 -7.18 -11.44
N SER A 104 -6.61 -6.33 -11.39
CA SER A 104 -6.41 -5.36 -10.31
C SER A 104 -7.42 -4.21 -10.41
N SER A 105 -7.66 -3.67 -11.61
CA SER A 105 -8.58 -2.55 -11.84
C SER A 105 -9.99 -2.91 -11.42
N LYS A 106 -10.46 -4.11 -11.80
CA LYS A 106 -11.79 -4.62 -11.40
C LYS A 106 -11.96 -4.65 -9.88
N ILE A 107 -10.94 -5.09 -9.14
CA ILE A 107 -10.96 -5.10 -7.67
C ILE A 107 -11.13 -3.69 -7.12
N TRP A 108 -10.41 -2.71 -7.67
CA TRP A 108 -10.53 -1.32 -7.23
C TRP A 108 -11.86 -0.69 -7.63
N ASP A 109 -12.40 -1.02 -8.80
CA ASP A 109 -13.71 -0.54 -9.25
C ASP A 109 -14.83 -1.09 -8.35
N ASP A 110 -14.80 -2.40 -8.05
CA ASP A 110 -15.73 -3.02 -7.09
C ASP A 110 -15.60 -2.37 -5.71
N PHE A 111 -14.38 -2.10 -5.24
CA PHE A 111 -14.13 -1.42 -3.98
C PHE A 111 -14.72 0.00 -3.97
N LYS A 112 -14.42 0.82 -4.98
CA LYS A 112 -14.96 2.19 -5.10
C LYS A 112 -16.49 2.19 -5.13
N LYS A 113 -17.09 1.26 -5.88
CA LYS A 113 -18.55 1.13 -6.00
C LYS A 113 -19.21 0.73 -4.68
N ILE A 114 -18.73 -0.32 -4.02
CA ILE A 114 -19.33 -0.84 -2.78
C ILE A 114 -19.20 0.17 -1.64
N PHE A 115 -18.07 0.86 -1.57
CA PHE A 115 -17.83 1.83 -0.51
C PHE A 115 -18.35 3.24 -0.86
N ASN A 116 -18.78 3.46 -2.10
CA ASN A 116 -19.18 4.76 -2.62
C ASN A 116 -18.12 5.85 -2.35
N ILE A 117 -16.87 5.53 -2.70
CA ILE A 117 -15.72 6.43 -2.56
C ILE A 117 -15.05 6.63 -3.91
N ASP A 118 -14.47 7.80 -4.08
CA ASP A 118 -13.51 8.02 -5.15
C ASP A 118 -12.08 7.83 -4.65
N LEU A 119 -11.29 7.13 -5.46
CA LEU A 119 -9.89 6.84 -5.20
C LEU A 119 -9.10 7.10 -6.47
N THR A 120 -8.17 8.05 -6.35
CA THR A 120 -7.20 8.34 -7.39
C THR A 120 -6.09 7.28 -7.41
N ILE A 121 -5.32 7.23 -8.49
CA ILE A 121 -4.10 6.41 -8.56
C ILE A 121 -3.14 6.81 -7.43
N LYS A 122 -3.03 8.10 -7.10
CA LYS A 122 -2.21 8.60 -5.98
C LYS A 122 -2.64 7.95 -4.68
N ASP A 123 -3.94 8.00 -4.37
CA ASP A 123 -4.50 7.43 -3.14
C ASP A 123 -4.25 5.93 -3.05
N ILE A 124 -4.43 5.21 -4.16
CA ILE A 124 -4.15 3.79 -4.19
C ILE A 124 -2.66 3.54 -4.00
N ILE A 125 -1.73 4.26 -4.63
CA ILE A 125 -0.28 4.00 -4.49
C ILE A 125 0.23 4.35 -3.09
N VAL A 126 -0.02 5.56 -2.59
CA VAL A 126 0.60 6.05 -1.35
C VAL A 126 -0.32 6.08 -0.14
N GLY A 127 -1.62 5.94 -0.33
CA GLY A 127 -2.64 6.16 0.70
C GLY A 127 -3.21 7.58 0.67
N LYS A 128 -4.32 7.80 1.38
CA LYS A 128 -4.88 9.13 1.67
C LYS A 128 -3.97 9.82 2.70
N LEU A 129 -3.22 10.82 2.26
CA LEU A 129 -2.25 11.56 3.09
C LEU A 129 -2.90 12.70 3.88
N ASP A 130 -3.92 13.33 3.32
CA ASP A 130 -4.41 14.65 3.75
C ASP A 130 -5.20 14.64 5.07
N GLN A 131 -5.40 13.49 5.71
CA GLN A 131 -6.37 13.37 6.81
C GLN A 131 -5.95 12.36 7.90
N GLU A 132 -4.80 12.55 8.53
CA GLU A 132 -4.40 11.72 9.70
C GLU A 132 -5.43 11.75 10.85
N ARG A 133 -6.28 12.79 10.90
CA ARG A 133 -7.35 12.96 11.91
C ARG A 133 -8.71 12.45 11.46
N ASP A 134 -8.88 12.10 10.18
CA ASP A 134 -10.14 11.52 9.70
C ASP A 134 -10.13 10.01 9.95
N HIS A 135 -11.03 9.59 10.82
CA HIS A 135 -11.30 8.20 11.14
C HIS A 135 -11.62 7.37 9.89
N THR A 136 -12.29 7.97 8.90
CA THR A 136 -12.64 7.32 7.63
C THR A 136 -11.40 7.03 6.79
N SER A 137 -10.51 8.01 6.65
CA SER A 137 -9.24 7.87 5.93
C SER A 137 -8.34 6.79 6.53
N LYS A 138 -8.32 6.64 7.85
CA LYS A 138 -7.61 5.54 8.52
C LYS A 138 -8.15 4.17 8.08
N ALA A 139 -9.46 4.01 8.06
CA ALA A 139 -10.11 2.76 7.66
C ALA A 139 -9.95 2.48 6.15
N ILE A 140 -10.01 3.52 5.31
CA ILE A 140 -9.74 3.43 3.86
C ILE A 140 -8.31 2.97 3.61
N ASN A 141 -7.33 3.60 4.27
CA ASN A 141 -5.92 3.23 4.14
C ASN A 141 -5.66 1.78 4.56
N PHE A 142 -6.35 1.31 5.60
CA PHE A 142 -6.29 -0.10 6.01
C PHE A 142 -6.78 -1.02 4.90
N CYS A 143 -7.96 -0.75 4.35
CA CYS A 143 -8.50 -1.51 3.22
C CYS A 143 -7.54 -1.50 2.03
N ILE A 144 -6.99 -0.34 1.65
CA ILE A 144 -6.04 -0.20 0.54
C ILE A 144 -4.81 -1.10 0.75
N LEU A 145 -4.20 -1.07 1.94
CA LEU A 145 -3.01 -1.87 2.26
C LEU A 145 -3.30 -3.38 2.18
N TYR A 146 -4.45 -3.80 2.71
CA TYR A 146 -4.88 -5.19 2.62
C TYR A 146 -5.17 -5.62 1.18
N ILE A 147 -5.92 -4.83 0.41
CA ILE A 147 -6.22 -5.11 -0.99
C ILE A 147 -4.93 -5.25 -1.80
N LYS A 148 -3.96 -4.34 -1.64
CA LYS A 148 -2.64 -4.46 -2.27
C LYS A 148 -1.95 -5.77 -1.92
N SER A 149 -1.98 -6.16 -0.65
CA SER A 149 -1.34 -7.40 -0.20
C SER A 149 -1.96 -8.63 -0.86
N LEU A 150 -3.29 -8.61 -1.07
CA LEU A 150 -4.02 -9.68 -1.71
C LEU A 150 -3.80 -9.70 -3.22
N ILE A 151 -3.77 -8.54 -3.89
CA ILE A 151 -3.37 -8.42 -5.30
C ILE A 151 -1.95 -8.97 -5.49
N HIS A 152 -1.00 -8.56 -4.65
CA HIS A 152 0.37 -9.06 -4.71
C HIS A 152 0.45 -10.57 -4.53
N LYS A 153 -0.27 -11.14 -3.55
CA LYS A 153 -0.33 -12.59 -3.35
C LYS A 153 -0.95 -13.31 -4.55
N SER A 154 -2.07 -12.80 -5.07
CA SER A 154 -2.74 -13.30 -6.28
C SER A 154 -1.78 -13.35 -7.47
N ARG A 155 -0.97 -12.30 -7.64
CA ARG A 155 0.06 -12.20 -8.68
C ARG A 155 1.16 -13.23 -8.54
N LEU A 156 1.69 -13.43 -7.33
CA LEU A 156 2.77 -14.39 -7.09
C LEU A 156 2.33 -15.85 -7.27
N VAL A 157 1.08 -16.18 -6.94
CA VAL A 157 0.55 -17.55 -7.02
C VAL A 157 -0.16 -17.81 -8.36
N ASN A 158 -0.25 -16.81 -9.24
CA ASN A 158 -0.98 -16.88 -10.50
C ASN A 158 -2.47 -17.27 -10.35
N THR A 159 -3.11 -16.80 -9.28
CA THR A 159 -4.53 -17.06 -9.00
C THR A 159 -5.32 -15.78 -9.12
N LYS A 160 -6.54 -15.84 -9.65
CA LYS A 160 -7.46 -14.69 -9.64
C LYS A 160 -8.17 -14.61 -8.30
N ILE A 161 -8.25 -13.41 -7.72
CA ILE A 161 -9.03 -13.15 -6.51
C ILE A 161 -10.24 -12.30 -6.85
N THR A 162 -11.40 -12.64 -6.28
CA THR A 162 -12.62 -11.85 -6.43
C THR A 162 -12.75 -10.82 -5.30
N PHE A 163 -13.51 -9.74 -5.54
CA PHE A 163 -13.79 -8.79 -4.47
C PHE A 163 -14.55 -9.42 -3.30
N MET A 164 -15.35 -10.47 -3.54
CA MET A 164 -16.03 -11.20 -2.46
C MET A 164 -15.05 -11.89 -1.51
N GLN A 165 -13.97 -12.48 -2.02
CA GLN A 165 -12.91 -13.06 -1.18
C GLN A 165 -12.17 -11.97 -0.38
N ILE A 166 -11.92 -10.81 -1.00
CA ILE A 166 -11.33 -9.65 -0.34
C ILE A 166 -12.24 -9.15 0.80
N LYS A 167 -13.56 -9.07 0.55
CA LYS A 167 -14.58 -8.64 1.51
C LYS A 167 -14.54 -9.49 2.78
N GLU A 168 -14.49 -10.81 2.64
CA GLU A 168 -14.42 -11.72 3.79
C GLU A 168 -13.11 -11.57 4.57
N ILE A 169 -11.98 -11.38 3.88
CA ILE A 169 -10.68 -11.13 4.53
C ILE A 169 -10.71 -9.80 5.29
N LEU A 170 -11.27 -8.74 4.70
CA LEU A 170 -11.39 -7.43 5.36
C LEU A 170 -12.26 -7.52 6.62
N LYS A 171 -13.41 -8.21 6.56
CA LYS A 171 -14.26 -8.44 7.74
C LYS A 171 -13.50 -9.14 8.86
N TYR A 172 -12.80 -10.22 8.53
CA TYR A 172 -11.98 -10.95 9.50
C TYR A 172 -10.93 -10.04 10.15
N LYS A 173 -10.24 -9.23 9.33
CA LYS A 173 -9.19 -8.32 9.81
C LYS A 173 -9.70 -7.13 10.62
N ILE A 174 -10.89 -6.63 10.31
CA ILE A 174 -11.54 -5.60 11.13
C ILE A 174 -12.02 -6.20 12.46
N ASN A 175 -12.45 -7.46 12.46
CA ASN A 175 -12.79 -8.16 13.69
C ASN A 175 -11.57 -8.38 14.60
N ASP A 176 -10.39 -8.64 14.04
CA ASP A 176 -9.13 -8.66 14.81
C ASP A 176 -8.90 -7.30 15.51
N GLU A 177 -9.05 -6.18 14.79
CA GLU A 177 -8.93 -4.84 15.38
C GLU A 177 -10.01 -4.56 16.45
N ARG A 178 -11.21 -5.12 16.30
CA ARG A 178 -12.28 -5.04 17.31
C ARG A 178 -11.88 -5.75 18.60
N ASN A 179 -11.32 -6.95 18.47
CA ASN A 179 -10.86 -7.74 19.61
C ASN A 179 -9.72 -7.02 20.35
N ILE A 180 -8.79 -6.41 19.61
CA ILE A 180 -7.71 -5.59 20.19
C ILE A 180 -8.29 -4.38 20.92
N ALA A 181 -9.24 -3.67 20.32
CA ALA A 181 -9.89 -2.52 20.95
C ALA A 181 -10.66 -2.91 22.22
N ASN A 182 -11.29 -4.09 22.24
CA ASN A 182 -11.96 -4.63 23.42
C ASN A 182 -10.96 -4.89 24.56
N LEU A 183 -9.83 -5.53 24.26
CA LEU A 183 -8.78 -5.82 25.25
C LEU A 183 -8.15 -4.53 25.82
N ASN A 184 -8.06 -3.48 25.01
CA ASN A 184 -7.47 -2.19 25.41
C ASN A 184 -8.50 -1.19 25.99
N GLY A 185 -9.80 -1.53 26.04
CA GLY A 185 -10.84 -0.63 26.50
C GLY A 185 -11.13 0.56 25.56
N THR A 186 -10.79 0.46 24.27
CA THR A 186 -10.91 1.55 23.28
C THR A 186 -12.00 1.27 22.23
N LEU A 187 -13.11 0.63 22.61
CA LEU A 187 -14.18 0.25 21.69
C LEU A 187 -14.92 1.44 21.06
N GLU A 188 -15.02 2.56 21.77
CA GLU A 188 -15.65 3.78 21.24
C GLU A 188 -14.87 4.32 20.04
N SER A 189 -13.55 4.51 20.19
CA SER A 189 -12.66 4.92 19.09
C SER A 189 -12.64 3.92 17.93
N PHE A 190 -12.79 2.61 18.23
CA PHE A 190 -12.99 1.60 17.19
C PHE A 190 -14.28 1.87 16.40
N GLY A 191 -15.40 2.16 17.09
CA GLY A 191 -16.66 2.51 16.45
C GLY A 191 -16.53 3.70 15.50
N GLU A 192 -15.85 4.77 15.93
CA GLU A 192 -15.63 5.97 15.11
C GLU A 192 -14.83 5.65 13.82
N THR A 193 -13.80 4.82 13.92
CA THR A 193 -12.97 4.43 12.77
C THR A 193 -13.67 3.45 11.82
N TRP A 194 -14.27 2.39 12.34
CA TRP A 194 -14.62 1.23 11.51
C TRP A 194 -16.09 1.15 11.12
N ARG A 195 -16.98 1.90 11.77
CA ARG A 195 -18.43 1.83 11.51
C ARG A 195 -18.77 1.99 10.04
N TRP A 196 -18.21 3.02 9.39
CA TRP A 196 -18.44 3.28 7.97
C TRP A 196 -18.02 2.10 7.08
N VAL A 197 -16.86 1.49 7.34
CA VAL A 197 -16.39 0.32 6.57
C VAL A 197 -17.26 -0.91 6.84
N ILE A 198 -17.62 -1.16 8.10
CA ILE A 198 -18.44 -2.31 8.51
C ILE A 198 -19.82 -2.25 7.86
N ASP A 199 -20.47 -1.08 7.87
CA ASP A 199 -21.79 -0.88 7.27
C ASP A 199 -21.76 -1.23 5.77
N ARG A 200 -20.73 -0.79 5.05
CA ARG A 200 -20.54 -1.10 3.61
C ARG A 200 -20.17 -2.57 3.36
N LEU A 201 -19.37 -3.18 4.22
CA LEU A 201 -19.03 -4.60 4.13
C LEU A 201 -20.23 -5.52 4.44
N ASN A 202 -21.27 -5.03 5.12
CA ASN A 202 -22.45 -5.84 5.45
C ASN A 202 -23.60 -5.69 4.44
N GLN A 203 -23.56 -4.66 3.58
CA GLN A 203 -24.50 -4.54 2.47
C GLN A 203 -24.36 -5.75 1.52
N GLN A 204 -25.47 -6.46 1.28
CA GLN A 204 -25.56 -7.46 0.21
C GLN A 204 -25.74 -6.69 -1.10
N HIS A 205 -24.81 -6.88 -2.04
CA HIS A 205 -24.84 -6.33 -3.39
C HIS A 205 -24.84 -7.48 -4.39
#